data_AF-A0A9X4RLB6-F1
#
_entry.id   AF-A0A9X4RLB6-F1
#
_cell.length_a   1.000
_cell.length_b   1.000
_cell.length_c   1.000
_cell.angle_alpha   90.00
_cell.angle_beta   90.00
_cell.angle_gamma   90.00
#
_symmetry.space_group_name_H-M   'P 1'
#
loop_
_entity.id
_entity.type
_entity.pdbx_description
1 polymer ?
#
loop_
_entity_poly.entity_id
_entity_poly.type
_entity_poly.pdbx_seq_one_letter_code
_entity_poly.pdbx_strand_id
1 'polypeptide(L)' 'MNINSEDQAREAIALWQTDPARAQLKNLRLALESLELSQMYYEQKGNEQGMTRAGACVAILTNRIAEIESE' A
#
# COMPACT_ATOMS: atom_id res chain seq x y z
N MET A 1 -9.66 -0.79 -5.29
CA MET A 1 -9.60 -1.47 -3.97
C MET A 1 -9.18 -0.42 -2.96
N ASN A 2 -9.88 -0.26 -1.84
CA ASN A 2 -9.41 0.61 -0.75
C ASN A 2 -8.65 -0.24 0.24
N ILE A 3 -7.37 0.06 0.45
CA ILE A 3 -6.53 -0.55 1.48
C ILE A 3 -6.54 0.38 2.68
N ASN A 4 -7.19 -0.05 3.76
CA ASN A 4 -7.37 0.73 4.98
C ASN A 4 -6.85 0.00 6.23
N SER A 5 -6.21 -1.16 6.07
CA SER A 5 -5.58 -1.95 7.14
C SER A 5 -4.43 -2.77 6.59
N GLU A 6 -3.55 -3.24 7.48
CA GLU A 6 -2.44 -4.12 7.10
C GLU A 6 -2.92 -5.43 6.48
N ASP A 7 -3.99 -6.01 7.02
CA ASP A 7 -4.58 -7.25 6.46
C ASP A 7 -5.04 -7.04 5.02
N GLN A 8 -5.70 -5.92 4.74
CA GLN A 8 -6.10 -5.58 3.37
C GLN A 8 -4.91 -5.33 2.45
N ALA A 9 -3.81 -4.77 2.97
CA ALA A 9 -2.57 -4.61 2.21
C ALA A 9 -1.97 -5.98 1.85
N ARG A 10 -1.98 -6.93 2.78
CA ARG A 10 -1.50 -8.31 2.57
C ARG A 10 -2.40 -9.09 1.60
N GLU A 11 -3.71 -8.96 1.73
CA GLU A 11 -4.68 -9.56 0.79
C GLU A 11 -4.50 -9.01 -0.63
N ALA A 12 -4.27 -7.70 -0.77
CA ALA A 12 -4.00 -7.09 -2.07
C ALA A 12 -2.71 -7.64 -2.70
N ILE A 13 -1.64 -7.78 -1.92
CA ILE A 13 -0.39 -8.40 -2.39
C ILE A 13 -0.63 -9.84 -2.83
N ALA A 14 -1.31 -10.65 -2.01
CA ALA A 14 -1.60 -12.04 -2.33
C ALA A 14 -2.43 -12.17 -3.63
N LEU A 15 -3.39 -11.26 -3.83
CA LEU A 15 -4.19 -11.20 -5.05
C LEU A 15 -3.32 -10.89 -6.28
N TRP A 16 -2.39 -9.94 -6.19
CA TRP A 16 -1.55 -9.57 -7.33
C TRP A 16 -0.39 -10.53 -7.57
N GLN A 17 0.00 -11.33 -6.58
CA GLN A 17 1.15 -12.23 -6.70
C GLN A 17 1.04 -13.21 -7.88
N THR A 18 -0.18 -13.51 -8.36
CA THR A 18 -0.42 -14.35 -9.53
C THR A 18 -0.24 -13.64 -10.87
N ASP A 19 -0.17 -12.31 -10.87
CA ASP A 19 0.02 -11.49 -12.07
C ASP A 19 1.51 -11.39 -12.46
N PRO A 20 1.84 -11.04 -13.72
CA PRO A 20 3.22 -10.73 -14.10
C PRO A 20 3.80 -9.57 -13.28
N ALA A 21 5.12 -9.59 -13.01
CA ALA A 21 5.82 -8.58 -12.19
C ALA A 21 5.48 -7.12 -12.57
N ARG A 22 5.41 -6.80 -13.87
CA ARG A 22 5.04 -5.46 -14.34
C ARG A 22 3.62 -5.05 -13.91
N ALA A 23 2.67 -5.98 -13.92
CA ALA A 23 1.30 -5.75 -13.49
C ALA A 23 1.22 -5.63 -11.95
N GLN A 24 1.95 -6.46 -11.21
CA GLN A 24 2.11 -6.33 -9.76
C GLN A 24 2.60 -4.93 -9.38
N LEU A 25 3.72 -4.49 -9.96
CA LEU A 25 4.32 -3.18 -9.69
C LEU A 25 3.36 -2.04 -10.01
N LYS A 26 2.61 -2.13 -11.11
CA LYS A 26 1.59 -1.13 -11.45
C LYS A 26 0.53 -1.04 -10.35
N ASN A 27 -0.02 -2.17 -9.92
CA ASN A 27 -1.08 -2.19 -8.92
C ASN A 27 -0.59 -1.72 -7.54
N LEU A 28 0.61 -2.16 -7.14
CA LEU A 28 1.26 -1.75 -5.89
C LEU A 28 1.50 -0.23 -5.84
N ARG A 29 2.02 0.36 -6.92
CA ARG A 29 2.28 1.81 -7.00
C ARG A 29 1.01 2.64 -6.96
N LEU A 30 -0.06 2.18 -7.63
CA LEU A 30 -1.37 2.85 -7.56
C LEU A 30 -1.98 2.80 -6.14
N ALA A 31 -1.83 1.67 -5.46
CA ALA A 31 -2.27 1.54 -4.07
C ALA A 31 -1.45 2.43 -3.12
N LEU A 32 -0.14 2.54 -3.35
CA LEU A 32 0.74 3.42 -2.60
C LEU A 32 0.32 4.89 -2.72
N GLU A 33 0.10 5.39 -3.94
CA GLU A 33 -0.37 6.76 -4.20
C GLU A 33 -1.69 7.05 -3.46
N SER A 34 -2.63 6.10 -3.47
CA SER A 34 -3.89 6.24 -2.74
C SER A 34 -3.71 6.29 -1.21
N LEU A 35 -2.72 5.59 -0.67
CA LEU A 35 -2.42 5.60 0.77
C LEU A 35 -1.73 6.90 1.19
N GLU A 36 -0.84 7.44 0.36
CA GLU A 36 -0.20 8.74 0.59
C GLU A 36 -1.25 9.87 0.63
N LEU A 37 -2.21 9.86 -0.30
CA LEU A 37 -3.35 10.79 -0.27
C LEU A 37 -4.19 10.64 1.01
N SER A 38 -4.38 9.40 1.47
CA SER A 38 -5.10 9.13 2.73
C SER A 38 -4.32 9.61 3.96
N GLN A 39 -2.99 9.48 3.96
CA GLN A 39 -2.14 10.03 5.02
C GLN A 39 -2.25 11.55 5.12
N MET A 40 -2.16 12.26 3.98
CA MET A 40 -2.34 13.71 3.95
C MET A 40 -3.71 14.12 4.50
N TYR A 41 -4.76 13.37 4.14
CA TYR A 41 -6.10 13.59 4.69
C TYR A 41 -6.14 13.41 6.21
N TYR A 42 -5.57 12.32 6.73
CA TYR A 42 -5.53 12.06 8.17
C TYR A 42 -4.72 13.11 8.93
N GLU A 43 -3.58 13.53 8.38
CA GLU A 43 -2.74 14.60 8.93
C GLU A 43 -3.52 15.90 9.05
N GLN A 44 -4.22 16.32 7.99
CA GLN A 44 -5.06 17.54 8.01
C GLN A 44 -6.18 17.48 9.04
N LYS A 45 -6.63 16.27 9.42
CA LYS A 45 -7.67 16.06 10.42
C LYS A 45 -7.13 15.82 11.83
N GLY A 46 -5.81 15.82 12.03
CA GLY A 46 -5.19 15.45 13.30
C GLY A 46 -5.49 14.00 13.71
N ASN A 47 -5.76 13.13 12.73
CA ASN A 47 -6.10 11.73 12.97
C ASN A 47 -4.82 10.87 13.00
N GLU A 48 -4.13 10.90 14.13
CA GLU A 48 -2.87 10.17 14.32
C GLU A 48 -3.03 8.66 14.09
N GLN A 49 -4.13 8.05 14.55
CA GLN A 49 -4.40 6.63 14.34
C GLN A 49 -4.53 6.29 12.85
N GLY A 50 -5.20 7.15 12.08
CA GLY A 50 -5.33 7.03 10.64
C GLY A 50 -3.96 7.14 9.95
N MET A 51 -3.13 8.10 10.36
CA MET A 51 -1.76 8.26 9.84
C MET A 51 -0.91 7.02 10.13
N THR A 52 -0.91 6.53 11.38
CA THR A 52 -0.15 5.33 11.77
C THR A 52 -0.56 4.13 10.93
N ARG A 53 -1.86 3.91 10.75
CA ARG A 53 -2.37 2.77 9.99
C ARG A 53 -2.01 2.86 8.51
N ALA A 54 -2.20 4.03 7.90
CA ALA A 54 -1.82 4.25 6.52
C ALA A 54 -0.29 4.10 6.34
N GLY A 55 0.52 4.56 7.30
CA GLY A 55 1.97 4.34 7.34
C GLY A 55 2.37 2.87 7.38
N ALA A 56 1.69 2.06 8.19
CA ALA A 56 1.93 0.62 8.21
C ALA A 56 1.62 -0.03 6.85
N CYS A 57 0.52 0.38 6.20
CA CYS A 57 0.16 -0.12 4.87
C CYS A 57 1.20 0.30 3.81
N VAL A 58 1.65 1.56 3.83
CA VAL A 58 2.71 2.06 2.95
C VAL A 58 3.98 1.22 3.09
N ALA A 59 4.43 0.96 4.32
CA ALA A 59 5.63 0.15 4.55
C ALA A 59 5.52 -1.27 3.95
N ILE A 60 4.35 -1.91 4.08
CA ILE A 60 4.08 -3.23 3.52
C ILE A 60 4.18 -3.22 1.99
N LEU A 61 3.54 -2.24 1.33
CA LEU A 61 3.54 -2.17 -0.13
C LEU A 61 4.93 -1.82 -0.69
N THR A 62 5.64 -0.88 -0.06
CA THR A 62 6.99 -0.49 -0.47
C THR A 62 7.98 -1.64 -0.35
N ASN A 63 7.91 -2.43 0.73
CA ASN A 63 8.74 -3.62 0.87
C ASN A 63 8.49 -4.62 -0.27
N ARG A 64 7.22 -4.86 -0.62
CA ARG A 64 6.89 -5.78 -1.71
C ARG A 64 7.37 -5.26 -3.08
N ILE A 65 7.29 -3.95 -3.32
CA ILE A 65 7.84 -3.33 -4.54
C ILE A 65 9.34 -3.60 -4.62
N ALA A 66 10.08 -3.36 -3.54
CA ALA A 66 11.53 -3.58 -3.49
C ALA A 66 11.92 -5.04 -3.74
N GLU A 67 11.13 -6.00 -3.21
CA GLU A 67 11.32 -7.44 -3.49
C GLU A 67 11.21 -7.74 -4.99
N ILE A 68 10.14 -7.29 -5.64
CA ILE A 68 9.90 -7.56 -7.07
C ILE A 68 10.96 -6.88 -7.96
N GLU A 69 11.43 -5.69 -7.59
CA GLU A 69 12.48 -4.98 -8.35
C GLU A 69 13.87 -5.59 -8.16
N SER A 70 14.06 -6.44 -7.16
CA SER A 70 15.32 -7.13 -6.88
C SER A 70 15.41 -8.55 -7.48
N GLU A 71 14.31 -9.05 -8.08
CA GLU A 71 14.23 -10.32 -8.82
C GLU A 71 14.67 -10.18 -10.29
#